data_AF-A0A2C9LC37-F1
#
_entry.id   AF-A0A2C9LC37-F1
#
_cell.length_a   1.000
_cell.length_b   1.000
_cell.length_c   1.000
_cell.angle_alpha   90.00
_cell.angle_beta   90.00
_cell.angle_gamma   90.00
#
_symmetry.space_group_name_H-M   'P 1'
#
loop_
_entity.id
_entity.type
_entity.pdbx_description
1 polymer ?
#
loop_
_entity_poly.entity_id
_entity_poly.type
_entity_poly.pdbx_seq_one_letter_code
_entity_poly.pdbx_strand_id
1 'polypeptide(L)'
;DIAKFGVLFVLVIFAFMLGLHNLYWYYSDRKDIELNKTWHPAEVKAEKHFGDVLATFRTVFWAMFGRGERTVVELGEYNALTEDIGYFIYGAYNVAMVTVLLNMLIAMMTRSFTRIA
;
A
#
# COMPACT_ATOMS: atom_id res chain seq x y z
N ASP A 1 -19.88 -1.85 16.74
CA ASP A 1 -19.50 -1.00 15.60
C ASP A 1 -18.00 -0.80 15.48
N ILE A 2 -17.34 -0.11 16.40
CA ILE A 2 -15.89 0.19 16.30
C ILE A 2 -15.04 -1.08 16.05
N ALA A 3 -15.21 -2.14 16.84
CA ALA A 3 -14.48 -3.41 16.64
C ALA A 3 -14.81 -4.09 15.29
N LYS A 4 -16.06 -4.03 14.84
CA LYS A 4 -16.50 -4.58 13.55
C LYS A 4 -15.83 -3.85 12.38
N PHE A 5 -15.76 -2.51 12.45
CA PHE A 5 -15.01 -1.72 11.48
C PHE A 5 -13.50 -1.97 11.59
N GLY A 6 -12.97 -2.26 12.80
CA GLY A 6 -11.56 -2.59 13.02
C GLY A 6 -11.13 -3.87 12.32
N VAL A 7 -11.98 -4.89 12.34
CA VAL A 7 -11.72 -6.13 11.58
C VAL A 7 -11.72 -5.87 10.08
N LEU A 8 -12.68 -5.09 9.57
CA LEU A 8 -12.74 -4.73 8.15
C LEU A 8 -11.53 -3.90 7.72
N PHE A 9 -11.07 -2.99 8.57
CA PHE A 9 -9.86 -2.19 8.37
C PHE A 9 -8.61 -3.05 8.20
N VAL A 10 -8.40 -4.00 9.13
CA VAL A 10 -7.27 -4.94 9.05
C VAL A 10 -7.36 -5.79 7.79
N LEU A 11 -8.54 -6.30 7.46
CA LEU A 11 -8.77 -7.11 6.25
C LEU A 11 -8.42 -6.33 4.98
N VAL A 12 -8.87 -5.07 4.86
CA VAL A 12 -8.56 -4.19 3.72
C VAL A 12 -7.05 -3.99 3.59
N ILE A 13 -6.35 -3.70 4.70
CA ILE A 13 -4.89 -3.55 4.69
C ILE A 13 -4.21 -4.82 4.17
N PHE A 14 -4.58 -5.99 4.67
CA PHE A 14 -4.02 -7.26 4.22
C PHE A 14 -4.32 -7.55 2.75
N ALA A 15 -5.53 -7.26 2.27
CA ALA A 15 -5.90 -7.48 0.87
C ALA A 15 -5.05 -6.62 -0.08
N PHE A 16 -4.87 -5.34 0.22
CA PHE A 16 -4.04 -4.44 -0.58
C PHE A 16 -2.55 -4.75 -0.46
N MET A 17 -2.09 -5.13 0.74
CA MET A 17 -0.71 -5.58 0.98
C MET A 17 -0.38 -6.80 0.10
N LEU A 18 -1.23 -7.83 0.11
CA LEU A 18 -1.04 -9.01 -0.73
C LEU A 18 -1.16 -8.70 -2.22
N GLY A 19 -2.08 -7.80 -2.61
CA GLY A 19 -2.23 -7.36 -4.00
C GLY A 19 -0.97 -6.68 -4.55
N LEU A 20 -0.40 -5.73 -3.80
CA LEU A 20 0.84 -5.04 -4.17
C LEU A 20 2.04 -5.99 -4.14
N HIS A 21 2.12 -6.85 -3.12
CA HIS A 21 3.18 -7.85 -3.03
C HIS A 21 3.16 -8.80 -4.22
N ASN A 22 2.00 -9.35 -4.58
CA ASN A 22 1.87 -10.26 -5.72
C ASN A 22 2.17 -9.57 -7.07
N LEU A 23 1.88 -8.26 -7.18
CA LEU A 23 2.20 -7.47 -8.37
C LEU A 23 3.71 -7.26 -8.56
N TYR A 24 4.44 -7.06 -7.45
CA TYR A 24 5.85 -6.66 -7.48
C TYR A 24 6.85 -7.75 -7.10
N TRP A 25 6.42 -8.87 -6.50
CA TRP A 25 7.27 -10.00 -6.14
C TRP A 25 8.11 -10.50 -7.32
N TYR A 26 7.49 -10.59 -8.50
CA TYR A 26 8.15 -11.03 -9.71
C TYR A 26 9.34 -10.15 -10.13
N TYR A 27 9.26 -8.85 -9.87
CA TYR A 27 10.34 -7.91 -10.18
C TYR A 27 11.47 -7.94 -9.13
N SER A 28 11.20 -8.48 -7.93
CA SER A 28 12.19 -8.63 -6.87
C SER A 28 13.11 -9.83 -7.05
N ASP A 29 12.54 -10.92 -7.55
CA ASP A 29 13.29 -12.16 -7.80
C ASP A 29 14.26 -12.07 -9.00
N ARG A 30 14.15 -11.01 -9.82
CA ARG A 30 14.96 -10.84 -11.05
C ARG A 30 16.05 -9.77 -10.99
N LYS A 31 16.36 -9.24 -9.80
CA LYS A 31 17.46 -8.28 -9.57
C LYS A 31 18.76 -8.65 -10.28
N ASP A 32 19.07 -9.94 -10.33
CA ASP A 32 20.38 -10.45 -10.74
C ASP A 32 20.53 -10.58 -12.27
N ILE A 33 19.40 -10.69 -13.00
CA ILE A 33 19.39 -11.10 -14.42
C ILE A 33 19.27 -9.92 -15.37
N GLU A 34 18.61 -8.84 -14.96
CA GLU A 34 18.28 -7.71 -15.84
C GLU A 34 18.85 -6.37 -15.37
N LEU A 35 19.11 -6.16 -14.05
CA LEU A 35 19.73 -4.93 -13.55
C LEU A 35 21.25 -4.87 -13.77
N ASN A 36 21.89 -6.04 -13.89
CA ASN A 36 23.33 -6.17 -14.13
C ASN A 36 23.73 -6.01 -15.62
N LYS A 37 22.76 -5.80 -16.53
CA LYS A 37 23.02 -5.70 -17.98
C LYS A 37 23.08 -4.27 -18.51
N THR A 38 22.73 -3.27 -17.71
CA THR A 38 22.64 -1.88 -18.15
C THR A 38 23.66 -1.02 -17.40
N TRP A 39 24.41 -0.19 -18.14
CA TRP A 39 25.46 0.70 -17.61
C TRP A 39 24.96 1.79 -16.63
N HIS A 40 23.66 1.83 -16.35
CA HIS A 40 23.02 2.66 -15.32
C HIS A 40 22.04 1.76 -14.54
N PRO A 41 22.26 1.49 -13.25
CA PRO A 41 21.29 0.78 -12.44
C PRO A 41 20.08 1.70 -12.26
N ALA A 42 19.02 1.51 -13.05
CA ALA A 42 17.74 2.15 -12.78
C ALA A 42 17.26 1.65 -11.40
N GLU A 43 17.20 2.53 -10.41
CA GLU A 43 16.82 2.15 -9.06
C GLU A 43 15.33 1.83 -9.00
N VAL A 44 14.98 0.53 -9.05
CA VAL A 44 13.58 0.07 -8.96
C VAL A 44 13.10 0.19 -7.52
N LYS A 45 12.45 1.31 -7.20
CA LYS A 45 11.95 1.59 -5.84
C LYS A 45 10.88 0.60 -5.40
N ALA A 46 9.96 0.22 -6.30
CA ALA A 46 8.89 -0.73 -5.99
C ALA A 46 9.35 -2.04 -5.41
N GLU A 47 10.52 -2.49 -5.82
CA GLU A 47 11.10 -3.71 -5.35
C GLU A 47 11.51 -3.66 -3.87
N LYS A 48 12.17 -2.57 -3.46
CA LYS A 48 12.59 -2.35 -2.08
C LYS A 48 11.41 -2.21 -1.12
N HIS A 49 10.27 -1.77 -1.65
CA HIS A 49 9.06 -1.49 -0.88
C HIS A 49 8.06 -2.64 -0.87
N PHE A 50 7.99 -3.46 -1.93
CA PHE A 50 6.97 -4.49 -2.13
C PHE A 50 7.51 -5.89 -2.41
N GLY A 51 8.83 -6.05 -2.59
CA GLY A 51 9.47 -7.34 -2.90
C GLY A 51 9.44 -8.33 -1.75
N ASP A 52 9.43 -7.86 -0.49
CA ASP A 52 9.28 -8.73 0.68
C ASP A 52 7.96 -8.43 1.41
N VAL A 53 7.37 -9.45 2.02
CA VAL A 53 6.10 -9.34 2.76
C VAL A 53 6.24 -8.32 3.88
N LEU A 54 7.33 -8.37 4.66
CA LEU A 54 7.54 -7.45 5.77
C LEU A 54 7.81 -6.01 5.30
N ALA A 55 8.54 -5.85 4.19
CA ALA A 55 8.74 -4.55 3.57
C ALA A 55 7.43 -3.94 3.06
N THR A 56 6.59 -4.76 2.42
CA THR A 56 5.25 -4.38 1.94
C THR A 56 4.37 -3.93 3.10
N PHE A 57 4.35 -4.69 4.20
CA PHE A 57 3.64 -4.31 5.41
C PHE A 57 4.10 -2.95 5.94
N ARG A 58 5.41 -2.72 6.05
CA ARG A 58 5.96 -1.45 6.53
C ARG A 58 5.55 -0.28 5.64
N THR A 59 5.63 -0.43 4.32
CA THR A 59 5.28 0.61 3.36
C THR A 59 3.79 0.97 3.44
N VAL A 60 2.92 -0.04 3.44
CA VAL A 60 1.47 0.12 3.56
C VAL A 60 1.10 0.69 4.94
N PHE A 61 1.73 0.24 6.02
CA PHE A 61 1.48 0.72 7.37
C PHE A 61 1.73 2.22 7.51
N TRP A 62 2.87 2.71 7.04
CA TRP A 62 3.19 4.15 7.11
C TRP A 62 2.34 4.99 6.15
N ALA A 63 1.90 4.42 5.03
CA ALA A 63 0.98 5.08 4.12
C ALA A 63 -0.36 5.44 4.78
N MET A 64 -0.86 4.62 5.74
CA MET A 64 -2.06 4.94 6.53
C MET A 64 -1.98 6.29 7.26
N PHE A 65 -0.79 6.68 7.68
CA PHE A 65 -0.54 7.91 8.42
C PHE A 65 -0.14 9.07 7.51
N GLY A 66 -0.31 8.91 6.18
CA GLY A 66 0.12 9.92 5.20
C GLY A 66 1.64 10.03 5.05
N ARG A 67 2.41 9.09 5.61
CA ARG A 67 3.88 9.02 5.50
C ARG A 67 4.34 8.13 4.34
N GLY A 68 3.41 7.69 3.50
CA GLY A 68 3.71 6.90 2.30
C GLY A 68 4.23 7.80 1.19
N GLU A 69 5.42 7.50 0.68
CA GLU A 69 5.94 8.17 -0.50
C GLU A 69 5.18 7.67 -1.74
N ARG A 70 4.85 8.56 -2.68
CA ARG A 70 4.08 8.19 -3.89
C ARG A 70 4.92 7.43 -4.91
N THR A 71 6.24 7.61 -4.86
CA THR A 71 7.20 6.99 -5.78
C THR A 71 7.52 5.54 -5.41
N VAL A 72 6.87 4.98 -4.38
CA VAL A 72 7.12 3.61 -3.93
C VAL A 72 6.68 2.56 -4.94
N VAL A 73 5.88 2.91 -5.95
CA VAL A 73 5.38 2.00 -7.00
C VAL A 73 6.13 2.13 -8.32
N GLU A 74 7.12 3.02 -8.40
CA GLU A 74 7.89 3.28 -9.62
C GLU A 74 8.77 2.08 -9.97
N LEU A 75 8.65 1.63 -11.23
CA LEU A 75 9.50 0.60 -11.83
C LEU A 75 10.50 1.19 -12.82
N GLY A 76 10.39 2.49 -13.14
CA GLY A 76 11.22 3.12 -14.17
C GLY A 76 10.86 2.60 -15.56
N GLU A 77 11.84 2.50 -16.46
CA GLU A 77 11.62 2.08 -17.87
C GLU A 77 11.27 0.60 -18.06
N TYR A 78 11.10 -0.17 -16.98
CA TYR A 78 10.95 -1.61 -17.06
C TYR A 78 9.59 -2.04 -17.59
N ASN A 79 8.49 -1.51 -17.03
CA ASN A 79 7.13 -1.83 -17.44
C ASN A 79 6.14 -0.74 -17.02
N ALA A 80 5.81 0.17 -17.96
CA ALA A 80 4.87 1.27 -17.74
C ALA A 80 3.46 0.78 -17.32
N LEU A 81 2.99 -0.32 -17.89
CA LEU A 81 1.66 -0.87 -17.56
C LEU A 81 1.58 -1.34 -16.10
N THR A 82 2.62 -2.00 -15.60
CA THR A 82 2.66 -2.45 -14.19
C THR A 82 2.75 -1.27 -13.25
N GLU A 83 3.52 -0.24 -13.61
CA GLU A 83 3.61 1.01 -12.85
C GLU A 83 2.26 1.72 -12.75
N ASP A 84 1.52 1.86 -13.87
CA ASP A 84 0.18 2.45 -13.90
C ASP A 84 -0.81 1.69 -13.01
N ILE A 85 -0.81 0.35 -13.09
CA ILE A 85 -1.64 -0.50 -12.22
C ILE A 85 -1.24 -0.33 -10.76
N GLY A 86 0.05 -0.21 -10.48
CA GLY A 86 0.60 0.08 -9.16
C GLY A 86 0.06 1.37 -8.55
N TYR A 87 0.13 2.46 -9.31
CA TYR A 87 -0.45 3.74 -8.92
C TYR A 87 -1.95 3.65 -8.67
N PHE A 88 -2.69 2.91 -9.52
CA PHE A 88 -4.12 2.72 -9.34
C PHE A 88 -4.44 1.96 -8.04
N ILE A 89 -3.76 0.83 -7.78
CA ILE A 89 -3.98 0.01 -6.57
C ILE A 89 -3.57 0.79 -5.32
N TYR A 90 -2.42 1.46 -5.35
CA TYR A 90 -1.94 2.26 -4.21
C TYR A 90 -2.83 3.49 -3.94
N GLY A 91 -3.37 4.12 -5.00
CA GLY A 91 -4.36 5.17 -4.88
C GLY A 91 -5.68 4.68 -4.28
N ALA A 92 -6.20 3.56 -4.78
CA ALA A 92 -7.42 2.92 -4.27
C ALA A 92 -7.27 2.51 -2.79
N TYR A 93 -6.09 2.01 -2.40
CA TYR A 93 -5.73 1.74 -1.02
C TYR A 93 -5.89 3.01 -0.16
N ASN A 94 -5.27 4.13 -0.54
CA ASN A 94 -5.34 5.37 0.23
C ASN A 94 -6.78 5.89 0.37
N VAL A 95 -7.58 5.84 -0.70
CA VAL A 95 -9.00 6.23 -0.65
C VAL A 95 -9.78 5.34 0.32
N ALA A 96 -9.63 4.02 0.22
CA ALA A 96 -10.29 3.07 1.11
C ALA A 96 -9.91 3.31 2.57
N MET A 97 -8.62 3.54 2.85
CA MET A 97 -8.12 3.85 4.19
C MET A 97 -8.78 5.10 4.77
N VAL A 98 -8.83 6.19 4.01
CA VAL A 98 -9.48 7.44 4.44
C VAL A 98 -10.97 7.21 4.71
N THR A 99 -11.69 6.51 3.84
CA THR A 99 -13.12 6.21 4.04
C THR A 99 -13.36 5.39 5.31
N VAL A 100 -12.59 4.34 5.56
CA VAL A 100 -12.75 3.50 6.75
C VAL A 100 -12.40 4.27 8.02
N LEU A 101 -11.32 5.06 8.02
CA LEU A 101 -10.93 5.90 9.17
C LEU A 101 -12.00 6.95 9.48
N LEU A 102 -12.56 7.62 8.47
CA LEU A 102 -13.64 8.58 8.66
C LEU A 102 -14.90 7.91 9.23
N ASN A 103 -15.28 6.74 8.72
CA ASN A 103 -16.43 5.99 9.23
C ASN A 103 -16.24 5.56 10.69
N MET A 104 -15.02 5.18 11.08
CA MET A 104 -14.68 4.91 12.48
C MET A 104 -14.73 6.16 13.36
N LEU A 105 -14.21 7.29 12.87
CA LEU A 105 -14.21 8.56 13.59
C LEU A 105 -15.64 9.03 13.89
N ILE A 106 -16.51 8.98 12.87
CA ILE A 106 -17.94 9.30 13.02
C ILE A 106 -18.57 8.39 14.07
N ALA A 107 -18.34 7.09 13.99
CA ALA A 107 -18.89 6.13 14.95
C ALA A 107 -18.44 6.40 16.39
N MET A 108 -17.19 6.82 16.62
CA MET A 108 -16.69 7.19 17.94
C MET A 108 -17.32 8.49 18.46
N MET A 109 -17.40 9.52 17.62
CA MET A 109 -18.00 10.81 17.98
C MET A 109 -19.48 10.66 18.30
N THR A 110 -20.25 9.96 17.46
CA THR A 110 -21.68 9.73 17.67
C THR A 110 -21.97 9.01 18.98
N ARG A 111 -21.19 7.97 19.32
CA ARG A 111 -21.29 7.26 20.60
C ARG A 111 -20.92 8.14 21.80
N SER A 112 -19.96 9.04 21.65
CA SER A 112 -19.60 10.01 22.69
C SER A 112 -20.74 10.98 22.96
N PHE A 113 -21.34 11.56 21.91
CA PHE A 113 -22.46 12.50 22.05
C PHE A 113 -23.72 11.86 22.63
N THR A 114 -24.05 10.62 22.24
CA THR A 114 -25.19 9.88 22.82
C THR A 114 -24.98 9.42 24.25
N ARG A 115 -23.74 9.46 24.78
CA ARG A 115 -23.46 9.11 26.17
C ARG A 115 -23.58 10.29 27.13
N ILE A 116 -23.43 11.52 26.61
CA ILE A 116 -23.41 12.74 27.41
C ILE A 116 -24.78 13.44 27.40
N ALA A 117 -25.59 13.24 26.35
CA ALA A 117 -27.00 13.59 26.31
C ALA A 117 -27.86 12.52 26.98
#